data_AF-A0A914T129-F1
#
_entry.id   AF-A0A914T129-F1
#
_cell.length_a   1.000
_cell.length_b   1.000
_cell.length_c   1.000
_cell.angle_alpha   90.00
_cell.angle_beta   90.00
_cell.angle_gamma   90.00
#
_symmetry.space_group_name_H-M   'P 1'
#
loop_
_entity.id
_entity.type
_entity.pdbx_description
1 polymer ?
#
loop_
_entity_poly.entity_id
_entity_poly.type
_entity_poly.pdbx_seq_one_letter_code
_entity_poly.pdbx_strand_id
1 'polypeptide(L)'
;MTTFFPHLYEYCRVISLLEENNFRKSGDEIQKRGRKRFPNVSYGCPQETKITKCFLTFNQDNESKDIGFLKYLEIKAENLRESTYNPLKFYNVTIETILKTRTELSNINKYEKPLNWPLSYEQLMQTKSLEIKHWIVIDAILCIEIAKTLPFFCKLSVQDQQTLLRTTTLLNTCLTEAYYSYVASSDVLIFPDGFAPTMSPAFLTSHNDFFIGVVEPLKRIKMTKEEYILLKTIIFCSSKSDEISVEGKEILEKEFHRYSRLLLNYIQAKYGNAPGAVRYSQILSVMEAMIYFSQKRKRILCLF
;
A
#
# COMPACT_ATOMS: atom_id res chain seq x y z
N MET A 1 7.13 11.59 33.36
CA MET A 1 6.02 11.20 32.47
C MET A 1 6.50 11.19 31.01
N THR A 2 7.68 10.62 30.76
CA THR A 2 8.47 10.79 29.51
C THR A 2 9.26 9.53 29.11
N THR A 3 8.95 8.38 29.70
CA THR A 3 9.71 7.12 29.52
C THR A 3 8.92 6.01 28.84
N PHE A 4 7.73 6.28 28.29
CA PHE A 4 6.82 5.21 27.83
C PHE A 4 6.72 4.98 26.33
N PHE A 5 7.45 5.72 25.48
CA PHE A 5 7.26 5.60 24.03
C PHE A 5 8.56 5.65 23.22
N PRO A 6 9.36 4.58 23.22
CA PRO A 6 10.46 4.42 22.26
C PRO A 6 9.98 4.42 20.79
N HIS A 7 8.68 4.30 20.52
CA HIS A 7 8.11 4.25 19.17
C HIS A 7 7.70 5.61 18.59
N LEU A 8 7.55 6.67 19.41
CA LEU A 8 7.10 7.99 18.94
C LEU A 8 8.07 8.59 17.91
N TYR A 9 9.36 8.51 18.22
CA TYR A 9 10.44 9.02 17.36
C TYR A 9 10.49 8.34 15.98
N GLU A 10 10.09 7.07 15.90
CA GLU A 10 10.09 6.28 14.66
C GLU A 10 8.85 6.57 13.80
N TYR A 11 7.75 7.02 14.41
CA TYR A 11 6.62 7.57 13.69
C TYR A 11 7.00 8.88 12.98
N CYS A 12 7.72 9.77 13.65
CA CYS A 12 8.29 10.97 13.02
C CYS A 12 9.25 10.62 11.87
N ARG A 13 9.95 9.47 11.94
CA ARG A 13 10.84 8.98 10.87
C ARG A 13 10.11 8.45 9.65
N VAL A 14 9.00 7.74 9.81
CA VAL A 14 8.14 7.37 8.67
C VAL A 14 7.59 8.61 7.98
N ILE A 15 7.19 9.62 8.75
CA ILE A 15 6.78 10.91 8.19
C ILE A 15 7.94 11.54 7.45
N SER A 16 9.14 11.60 8.05
CA SER A 16 10.34 12.14 7.40
C SER A 16 10.73 11.38 6.14
N LEU A 17 10.52 10.06 6.11
CA LEU A 17 10.73 9.22 4.93
C LEU A 17 9.71 9.54 3.82
N LEU A 18 8.45 9.78 4.18
CA LEU A 18 7.34 9.98 3.23
C LEU A 18 7.09 11.46 2.87
N GLU A 19 7.62 12.40 3.65
CA GLU A 19 7.49 13.84 3.48
C GLU A 19 8.87 14.47 3.33
N GLU A 20 9.28 14.72 2.09
CA GLU A 20 10.27 15.75 1.82
C GLU A 20 9.53 17.03 1.43
N ASN A 21 9.35 17.95 2.38
CA ASN A 21 9.73 19.36 2.22
C ASN A 21 9.22 20.28 3.36
N ASN A 22 10.19 21.00 3.93
CA ASN A 22 10.13 22.40 4.38
C ASN A 22 9.02 22.82 5.34
N PHE A 23 9.39 22.90 6.62
CA PHE A 23 8.98 23.99 7.50
C PHE A 23 9.35 25.35 6.86
N ARG A 24 8.49 25.89 6.00
CA ARG A 24 8.44 27.32 5.69
C ARG A 24 7.00 27.79 5.76
N LYS A 25 6.76 28.63 6.75
CA LYS A 25 5.54 29.42 6.95
C LYS A 25 5.21 30.16 5.66
N SER A 26 4.00 30.02 5.17
CA SER A 26 3.33 31.09 4.42
C SER A 26 1.97 31.32 5.06
N GLY A 27 1.97 32.26 6.01
CA GLY A 27 0.78 33.05 6.28
C GLY A 27 0.53 33.98 5.08
N ASP A 28 -0.76 34.18 4.82
CA ASP A 28 -1.39 35.24 4.03
C ASP A 28 -1.02 35.36 2.55
N GLU A 29 -1.98 35.02 1.67
CA GLU A 29 -2.53 35.96 0.67
C GLU A 29 -3.81 35.43 -0.02
N ILE A 30 -4.96 35.84 0.54
CA ILE A 30 -6.13 36.46 -0.09
C ILE A 30 -6.38 36.27 -1.62
N GLN A 31 -7.42 35.48 -1.91
CA GLN A 31 -8.67 35.85 -2.62
C GLN A 31 -8.72 36.15 -4.15
N LYS A 32 -9.78 35.57 -4.75
CA LYS A 32 -10.58 35.96 -5.95
C LYS A 32 -10.07 35.56 -7.33
N ARG A 33 -10.88 34.71 -7.99
CA ARG A 33 -11.44 34.80 -9.37
C ARG A 33 -12.03 33.41 -9.68
N GLY A 34 -13.20 33.20 -10.26
CA GLY A 34 -14.12 34.01 -11.06
C GLY A 34 -14.78 33.00 -12.01
N ARG A 35 -16.11 32.86 -11.91
CA ARG A 35 -16.93 31.96 -12.75
C ARG A 35 -16.64 32.19 -14.24
N LYS A 36 -16.41 31.11 -15.01
CA LYS A 36 -16.63 31.09 -16.46
C LYS A 36 -17.51 29.90 -16.84
N ARG A 37 -18.58 30.23 -17.56
CA ARG A 37 -19.60 29.33 -18.13
C ARG A 37 -19.00 28.61 -19.35
N PHE A 38 -19.29 27.32 -19.49
CA PHE A 38 -19.09 26.57 -20.72
C PHE A 38 -20.33 26.70 -21.62
N PRO A 39 -20.19 26.79 -22.97
CA PRO A 39 -21.33 26.75 -23.87
C PRO A 39 -21.81 25.31 -24.10
N ASN A 40 -23.14 25.16 -24.19
CA ASN A 40 -23.83 23.96 -24.62
C ASN A 40 -23.53 23.65 -26.08
N VAL A 41 -23.20 22.39 -26.38
CA VAL A 41 -23.21 21.84 -27.72
C VAL A 41 -23.98 20.52 -27.70
N SER A 42 -25.15 20.53 -28.34
CA SER A 42 -25.99 19.37 -28.61
C SER A 42 -25.60 18.75 -29.94
N TYR A 43 -25.43 17.42 -29.99
CA TYR A 43 -25.55 16.67 -31.24
C TYR A 43 -26.32 15.36 -31.01
N GLY A 44 -27.24 15.09 -31.93
CA GLY A 44 -28.26 14.05 -31.84
C GLY A 44 -27.78 12.62 -32.10
N CYS A 45 -28.65 11.69 -31.74
CA CYS A 45 -28.57 10.26 -32.01
C CYS A 45 -28.91 9.96 -33.49
N PRO A 46 -28.26 8.97 -34.11
CA PRO A 46 -29.04 7.91 -34.72
C PRO A 46 -28.49 6.48 -34.53
N GLN A 47 -29.42 5.64 -34.05
CA GLN A 47 -29.76 4.26 -34.42
C GLN A 47 -28.77 3.09 -34.33
N GLU A 48 -29.34 2.03 -33.76
CA GLU A 48 -28.85 0.69 -33.42
C GLU A 48 -28.13 -0.04 -34.56
N THR A 49 -27.06 -0.75 -34.21
CA THR A 49 -26.66 -1.95 -34.96
C THR A 49 -26.01 -2.98 -34.04
N LYS A 50 -26.73 -4.09 -33.88
CA LYS A 50 -26.32 -5.46 -33.49
C LYS A 50 -25.09 -5.60 -32.56
N ILE A 51 -25.37 -5.96 -31.31
CA ILE A 51 -24.39 -6.49 -30.36
C ILE A 51 -23.84 -7.82 -30.88
N THR A 52 -22.66 -7.78 -31.48
CA THR A 52 -21.82 -8.96 -31.65
C THR A 52 -21.30 -9.35 -30.27
N LYS A 53 -21.63 -10.58 -29.81
CA LYS A 53 -21.01 -11.16 -28.60
C LYS A 53 -19.49 -11.21 -28.81
N CYS A 54 -18.76 -10.27 -28.22
CA CYS A 54 -17.31 -10.39 -28.06
C CYS A 54 -17.06 -11.47 -27.00
N PHE A 55 -16.77 -12.69 -27.46
CA PHE A 55 -16.00 -13.64 -26.66
C PHE A 55 -14.61 -13.03 -26.45
N LEU A 56 -14.35 -12.53 -25.25
CA LEU A 56 -12.98 -12.22 -24.84
C LEU A 56 -12.24 -13.54 -24.71
N THR A 57 -11.46 -13.88 -25.73
CA THR A 57 -10.48 -14.96 -25.67
C THR A 57 -9.50 -14.66 -24.54
N PHE A 58 -9.58 -15.48 -23.50
CA PHE A 58 -8.71 -15.46 -22.34
C PHE A 58 -7.28 -15.79 -22.79
N ASN A 59 -6.37 -14.81 -22.82
CA ASN A 59 -4.95 -15.01 -23.13
C ASN A 59 -4.23 -15.49 -21.86
N GLN A 60 -4.58 -16.72 -21.44
CA GLN A 60 -4.26 -17.35 -20.16
C GLN A 60 -2.76 -17.34 -19.81
N ASP A 61 -1.89 -17.40 -20.82
CA ASP A 61 -0.45 -17.57 -20.65
C ASP A 61 0.29 -16.31 -20.15
N ASN A 62 -0.16 -15.11 -20.52
CA ASN A 62 0.51 -13.87 -20.10
C ASN A 62 -0.02 -13.36 -18.76
N GLU A 63 -1.33 -13.45 -18.53
CA GLU A 63 -1.99 -13.05 -17.28
C GLU A 63 -1.55 -13.93 -16.10
N SER A 64 -1.41 -15.24 -16.33
CA SER A 64 -0.89 -16.17 -15.32
C SER A 64 0.58 -15.89 -14.97
N LYS A 65 1.39 -15.42 -15.93
CA LYS A 65 2.77 -14.99 -15.69
C LYS A 65 2.84 -13.72 -14.87
N ASP A 66 2.00 -12.72 -15.16
CA ASP A 66 1.94 -11.48 -14.38
C ASP A 66 1.57 -11.76 -12.91
N ILE A 67 0.50 -12.54 -12.68
CA ILE A 67 0.09 -12.93 -11.31
C ILE A 67 1.18 -13.75 -10.64
N GLY A 68 1.83 -14.68 -11.35
CA GLY A 68 2.95 -15.48 -10.85
C GLY A 68 4.14 -14.61 -10.42
N PHE A 69 4.49 -13.60 -11.23
CA PHE A 69 5.55 -12.64 -10.92
C PHE A 69 5.22 -11.80 -9.67
N LEU A 70 4.01 -11.22 -9.61
CA LEU A 70 3.58 -10.45 -8.44
C LEU A 70 3.55 -11.30 -7.17
N LYS A 71 3.10 -12.56 -7.28
CA LYS A 71 3.09 -13.51 -6.17
C LYS A 71 4.51 -13.84 -5.71
N TYR A 72 5.44 -14.02 -6.64
CA TYR A 72 6.85 -14.23 -6.32
C TYR A 72 7.44 -13.05 -5.53
N LEU A 73 7.20 -11.80 -5.96
CA LEU A 73 7.66 -10.62 -5.24
C LEU A 73 7.07 -10.54 -3.83
N GLU A 74 5.77 -10.81 -3.69
CA GLU A 74 5.11 -10.76 -2.38
C GLU A 74 5.63 -11.86 -1.44
N ILE A 75 5.86 -13.09 -1.92
CA ILE A 75 6.49 -14.15 -1.12
C ILE A 75 7.88 -13.73 -0.63
N LYS A 76 8.65 -13.03 -1.48
CA LYS A 76 9.98 -12.55 -1.10
C LYS A 76 9.90 -11.47 -0.02
N ALA A 77 8.95 -10.55 -0.14
CA ALA A 77 8.71 -9.53 0.89
C ALA A 77 8.20 -10.14 2.20
N GLU A 78 7.27 -11.09 2.13
CA GLU A 78 6.73 -11.85 3.27
C GLU A 78 7.84 -12.60 4.02
N ASN A 79 8.73 -13.28 3.30
CA ASN A 79 9.87 -13.97 3.91
C ASN A 79 10.79 -13.01 4.68
N LEU A 80 11.04 -11.80 4.15
CA LEU A 80 11.79 -10.78 4.89
C LEU A 80 10.99 -10.28 6.09
N ARG A 81 9.69 -10.02 5.92
CA ARG A 81 8.79 -9.56 6.98
C ARG A 81 8.74 -10.51 8.18
N GLU A 82 8.75 -11.81 7.92
CA GLU A 82 8.75 -12.88 8.94
C GLU A 82 10.14 -13.26 9.45
N SER A 83 11.18 -12.49 9.10
CA SER A 83 12.57 -12.80 9.44
C SER A 83 13.20 -11.82 10.44
N THR A 84 14.44 -12.09 10.80
CA THR A 84 15.31 -11.18 11.54
C THR A 84 15.63 -9.89 10.76
N TYR A 85 15.23 -9.74 9.49
CA TYR A 85 15.39 -8.52 8.69
C TYR A 85 14.99 -7.24 9.43
N ASN A 86 15.94 -6.32 9.59
CA ASN A 86 15.70 -5.02 10.18
C ASN A 86 16.40 -3.94 9.32
N PRO A 87 15.66 -3.06 8.63
CA PRO A 87 16.21 -2.07 7.71
C PRO A 87 16.79 -0.85 8.43
N LEU A 88 17.58 -1.04 9.51
CA LEU A 88 18.13 0.04 10.33
C LEU A 88 18.89 1.10 9.51
N LYS A 89 19.59 0.66 8.45
CA LYS A 89 20.30 1.54 7.51
C LYS A 89 19.40 2.54 6.76
N PHE A 90 18.10 2.29 6.74
CA PHE A 90 17.12 3.12 6.03
C PHE A 90 16.30 4.03 6.95
N TYR A 91 16.55 4.05 8.27
CA TYR A 91 15.70 4.79 9.21
C TYR A 91 15.85 6.31 9.14
N ASN A 92 16.97 6.81 8.60
CA ASN A 92 17.26 8.24 8.49
C ASN A 92 17.76 8.62 7.09
N VAL A 93 17.22 7.98 6.06
CA VAL A 93 17.61 8.26 4.67
C VAL A 93 16.39 8.65 3.85
N THR A 94 16.63 9.35 2.76
CA THR A 94 15.60 9.79 1.82
C THR A 94 15.11 8.64 0.93
N ILE A 95 13.92 8.78 0.35
CA ILE A 95 13.43 7.86 -0.70
C ILE A 95 14.45 7.81 -1.84
N GLU A 96 15.01 8.95 -2.25
CA GLU A 96 16.05 9.01 -3.28
C GLU A 96 17.25 8.12 -2.94
N THR A 97 17.69 8.11 -1.68
CA THR A 97 18.80 7.28 -1.21
C THR A 97 18.44 5.79 -1.30
N ILE A 98 17.22 5.40 -0.89
CA ILE A 98 16.75 4.02 -0.96
C ILE A 98 16.65 3.54 -2.41
N LEU A 99 16.18 4.41 -3.32
CA LEU A 99 16.08 4.10 -4.74
C LEU A 99 17.43 3.78 -5.39
N LYS A 100 18.52 4.41 -4.92
CA LYS A 100 19.90 4.13 -5.40
C LYS A 100 20.47 2.80 -4.88
N THR A 101 19.85 2.18 -3.88
CA THR A 101 20.33 0.91 -3.32
C THR A 101 19.80 -0.29 -4.10
N ARG A 102 20.60 -1.37 -4.13
CA ARG A 102 20.16 -2.67 -4.67
C ARG A 102 18.99 -3.22 -3.86
N THR A 103 18.13 -4.01 -4.49
CA THR A 103 16.96 -4.56 -3.82
C THR A 103 17.31 -5.59 -2.73
N GLU A 104 16.68 -5.45 -1.57
CA GLU A 104 16.81 -6.39 -0.46
C GLU A 104 15.99 -7.68 -0.68
N LEU A 105 15.02 -7.68 -1.60
CA LEU A 105 14.26 -8.89 -1.95
C LEU A 105 15.17 -10.02 -2.46
N SER A 106 16.35 -9.70 -2.97
CA SER A 106 17.34 -10.69 -3.40
C SER A 106 18.11 -11.36 -2.25
N ASN A 107 18.09 -10.77 -1.04
CA ASN A 107 18.95 -11.12 0.08
C ASN A 107 18.27 -11.97 1.17
N ILE A 108 17.16 -12.65 0.87
CA ILE A 108 16.37 -13.41 1.87
C ILE A 108 17.23 -14.39 2.67
N ASN A 109 18.18 -15.06 2.03
CA ASN A 109 19.03 -16.07 2.66
C ASN A 109 19.97 -15.50 3.74
N LYS A 110 20.07 -14.18 3.89
CA LYS A 110 20.84 -13.53 4.97
C LYS A 110 20.07 -13.42 6.28
N TYR A 111 18.77 -13.68 6.25
CA TYR A 111 17.87 -13.48 7.38
C TYR A 111 17.17 -14.78 7.73
N GLU A 112 16.96 -15.00 9.01
CA GLU A 112 16.38 -16.24 9.55
C GLU A 112 15.00 -15.94 10.12
N LYS A 113 14.10 -16.93 10.11
CA LYS A 113 12.83 -16.80 10.82
C LYS A 113 13.08 -16.91 12.33
N PRO A 114 12.67 -15.93 13.15
CA PRO A 114 12.85 -16.00 14.60
C PRO A 114 12.10 -17.20 15.18
N LEU A 115 12.79 -18.02 15.99
CA LEU A 115 12.22 -19.22 16.61
C LEU A 115 11.26 -18.92 17.77
N ASN A 116 11.33 -17.70 18.31
CA ASN A 116 10.61 -17.27 19.50
C ASN A 116 9.38 -16.39 19.18
N TRP A 117 8.98 -16.27 17.92
CA TRP A 117 7.78 -15.52 17.54
C TRP A 117 6.54 -16.43 17.54
N PRO A 118 5.35 -15.93 17.97
CA PRO A 118 5.11 -14.60 18.52
C PRO A 118 5.59 -14.46 19.98
N LEU A 119 6.00 -13.25 20.36
CA LEU A 119 6.40 -12.88 21.71
C LEU A 119 5.18 -12.49 22.55
N SER A 120 5.21 -12.82 23.85
CA SER A 120 4.27 -12.29 24.84
C SER A 120 4.52 -10.80 25.09
N TYR A 121 3.52 -10.10 25.65
CA TYR A 121 3.65 -8.70 26.05
C TYR A 121 4.87 -8.47 26.97
N GLU A 122 5.08 -9.35 27.94
CA GLU A 122 6.20 -9.26 28.88
C GLU A 122 7.55 -9.38 28.17
N GLN A 123 7.67 -10.31 27.21
CA GLN A 123 8.87 -10.48 26.40
C GLN A 123 9.12 -9.25 25.50
N LEU A 124 8.07 -8.68 24.90
CA LEU A 124 8.17 -7.46 24.10
C LEU A 124 8.67 -6.27 24.94
N MET A 125 8.16 -6.12 26.16
CA MET A 125 8.58 -5.05 27.08
C MET A 125 10.00 -5.21 27.60
N GLN A 126 10.53 -6.44 27.63
CA GLN A 126 11.90 -6.75 28.04
C GLN A 126 12.90 -6.74 26.86
N THR A 127 12.41 -6.65 25.61
CA THR A 127 13.25 -6.63 24.42
C THR A 127 14.09 -5.36 24.39
N LYS A 128 15.39 -5.48 24.11
CA LYS A 128 16.29 -4.32 24.03
C LYS A 128 15.85 -3.40 22.91
N SER A 129 16.01 -2.08 23.09
CA SER A 129 15.53 -1.07 22.12
C SER A 129 16.01 -1.29 20.67
N LEU A 130 17.21 -1.84 20.48
CA LEU A 130 17.78 -2.14 19.14
C LEU A 130 17.24 -3.42 18.50
N GLU A 131 16.61 -4.30 19.28
CA GLU A 131 16.00 -5.56 18.84
C GLU A 131 14.51 -5.40 18.53
N ILE A 132 13.92 -4.27 18.94
CA ILE A 132 12.52 -3.92 18.65
C ILE A 132 12.34 -3.69 17.14
N LYS A 133 11.31 -4.32 16.59
CA LYS A 133 10.90 -4.16 15.19
C LYS A 133 10.03 -2.90 15.06
N HIS A 134 10.43 -1.99 14.19
CA HIS A 134 9.61 -0.83 13.83
C HIS A 134 8.77 -1.17 12.61
N TRP A 135 7.68 -1.90 12.85
CA TRP A 135 6.91 -2.55 11.79
C TRP A 135 6.39 -1.62 10.70
N ILE A 136 5.95 -0.42 11.05
CA ILE A 136 5.52 0.57 10.06
C ILE A 136 6.66 0.96 9.10
N VAL A 137 7.89 1.10 9.61
CA VAL A 137 9.08 1.39 8.79
C VAL A 137 9.44 0.18 7.94
N ILE A 138 9.45 -1.02 8.55
CA ILE A 138 9.74 -2.28 7.86
C ILE A 138 8.78 -2.49 6.68
N ASP A 139 7.47 -2.38 6.93
CA ASP A 139 6.43 -2.60 5.92
C ASP A 139 6.47 -1.48 4.84
N ALA A 140 6.82 -0.25 5.19
CA ALA A 140 7.07 0.82 4.21
C ALA A 140 8.29 0.55 3.33
N ILE A 141 9.41 0.09 3.90
CA ILE A 141 10.61 -0.27 3.14
C ILE A 141 10.34 -1.46 2.23
N LEU A 142 9.69 -2.52 2.72
CA LEU A 142 9.33 -3.68 1.90
C LEU A 142 8.37 -3.29 0.77
N CYS A 143 7.46 -2.34 1.02
CA CYS A 143 6.60 -1.77 -0.01
C CYS A 143 7.41 -1.04 -1.10
N ILE A 144 8.39 -0.21 -0.73
CA ILE A 144 9.31 0.46 -1.67
C ILE A 144 10.13 -0.56 -2.46
N GLU A 145 10.61 -1.62 -1.81
CA GLU A 145 11.39 -2.70 -2.44
C GLU A 145 10.58 -3.47 -3.49
N ILE A 146 9.30 -3.74 -3.23
CA ILE A 146 8.37 -4.28 -4.23
C ILE A 146 8.22 -3.30 -5.40
N ALA A 147 7.92 -2.02 -5.12
CA ALA A 147 7.70 -1.01 -6.15
C ALA A 147 8.91 -0.86 -7.08
N LYS A 148 10.13 -0.81 -6.53
CA LYS A 148 11.40 -0.78 -7.28
C LYS A 148 11.56 -1.94 -8.27
N THR A 149 10.90 -3.06 -8.01
CA THR A 149 11.01 -4.28 -8.82
C THR A 149 9.90 -4.38 -9.88
N LEU A 150 8.90 -3.50 -9.85
CA LEU A 150 7.82 -3.49 -10.85
C LEU A 150 8.34 -2.93 -12.19
N PRO A 151 8.09 -3.61 -13.34
CA PRO A 151 8.67 -3.20 -14.63
C PRO A 151 8.31 -1.78 -15.10
N PHE A 152 7.15 -1.25 -14.71
CA PHE A 152 6.76 0.11 -15.07
C PHE A 152 7.46 1.17 -14.24
N PHE A 153 7.88 0.84 -13.02
CA PHE A 153 8.51 1.79 -12.10
C PHE A 153 9.82 2.31 -12.68
N CYS A 154 10.60 1.43 -13.32
CA CYS A 154 11.85 1.80 -14.01
C CYS A 154 11.65 2.70 -15.24
N LYS A 155 10.41 2.85 -15.74
CA LYS A 155 10.09 3.73 -16.88
C LYS A 155 9.78 5.16 -16.45
N LEU A 156 9.52 5.37 -15.16
CA LEU A 156 9.26 6.69 -14.59
C LEU A 156 10.56 7.47 -14.39
N SER A 157 10.48 8.80 -14.46
CA SER A 157 11.60 9.65 -14.05
C SER A 157 11.90 9.47 -12.56
N VAL A 158 13.11 9.78 -12.12
CA VAL A 158 13.48 9.69 -10.69
C VAL A 158 12.58 10.57 -9.81
N GLN A 159 12.12 11.71 -10.33
CA GLN A 159 11.17 12.58 -9.63
C GLN A 159 9.78 11.93 -9.51
N ASP A 160 9.29 11.32 -10.59
CA ASP A 160 8.00 10.62 -10.60
C ASP A 160 8.04 9.37 -9.71
N GLN A 161 9.14 8.64 -9.70
CA GLN A 161 9.37 7.51 -8.79
C GLN A 161 9.24 7.93 -7.33
N GLN A 162 9.90 9.02 -6.94
CA GLN A 162 9.81 9.57 -5.58
C GLN A 162 8.39 10.00 -5.24
N THR A 163 7.76 10.75 -6.14
CA THR A 163 6.38 11.25 -5.97
C THR A 163 5.37 10.10 -5.84
N LEU A 164 5.53 9.05 -6.65
CA LEU A 164 4.73 7.84 -6.58
C LEU A 164 4.88 7.16 -5.22
N LEU A 165 6.12 6.97 -4.75
CA LEU A 165 6.37 6.33 -3.46
C LEU A 165 5.83 7.17 -2.29
N ARG A 166 6.01 8.50 -2.29
CA ARG A 166 5.45 9.37 -1.24
C ARG A 166 3.93 9.27 -1.14
N THR A 167 3.25 9.12 -2.28
CA THR A 167 1.78 9.11 -2.33
C THR A 167 1.15 7.74 -2.13
N THR A 168 1.85 6.65 -2.42
CA THR A 168 1.27 5.29 -2.41
C THR A 168 1.81 4.39 -1.31
N THR A 169 2.99 4.66 -0.74
CA THR A 169 3.64 3.76 0.23
C THR A 169 2.78 3.56 1.48
N LEU A 170 2.32 4.63 2.13
CA LEU A 170 1.52 4.49 3.36
C LEU A 170 0.21 3.73 3.12
N LEU A 171 -0.40 3.95 1.96
CA LEU A 171 -1.62 3.27 1.54
C LEU A 171 -1.38 1.75 1.36
N ASN A 172 -0.33 1.38 0.65
CA ASN A 172 0.05 -0.02 0.46
C ASN A 172 0.57 -0.68 1.74
N THR A 173 1.20 0.07 2.65
CA THR A 173 1.57 -0.39 3.98
C THR A 173 0.32 -0.73 4.81
N CYS A 174 -0.71 0.13 4.80
CA CYS A 174 -1.98 -0.17 5.48
C CYS A 174 -2.63 -1.45 4.92
N LEU A 175 -2.68 -1.60 3.59
CA LEU A 175 -3.22 -2.81 2.96
C LEU A 175 -2.43 -4.06 3.34
N THR A 176 -1.10 -3.97 3.36
CA THR A 176 -0.19 -5.08 3.71
C THR A 176 -0.43 -5.55 5.15
N GLU A 177 -0.43 -4.61 6.10
CA GLU A 177 -0.65 -4.93 7.52
C GLU A 177 -2.04 -5.49 7.78
N ALA A 178 -3.07 -4.93 7.14
CA ALA A 178 -4.44 -5.43 7.23
C ALA A 178 -4.55 -6.84 6.66
N TYR A 179 -3.94 -7.10 5.51
CA TYR A 179 -3.97 -8.42 4.86
C TYR A 179 -3.33 -9.49 5.73
N TYR A 180 -2.13 -9.25 6.26
CA TYR A 180 -1.45 -10.23 7.10
C TYR A 180 -2.13 -10.43 8.45
N SER A 181 -2.74 -9.39 9.02
CA SER A 181 -3.57 -9.53 10.23
C SER A 181 -4.81 -10.40 9.97
N TYR A 182 -5.47 -10.18 8.83
CA TYR A 182 -6.60 -11.01 8.40
C TYR A 182 -6.19 -12.47 8.15
N VAL A 183 -5.07 -12.73 7.48
CA VAL A 183 -4.55 -14.09 7.23
C VAL A 183 -4.24 -14.80 8.55
N ALA A 184 -3.70 -14.06 9.53
CA ALA A 184 -3.49 -14.55 10.88
C ALA A 184 -4.79 -14.67 11.72
N SER A 185 -5.97 -14.53 11.09
CA SER A 185 -7.30 -14.64 11.71
C SER A 185 -7.52 -13.66 12.87
N SER A 186 -6.81 -12.53 12.87
CA SER A 186 -6.97 -11.49 13.87
C SER A 186 -8.02 -10.47 13.46
N ASP A 187 -8.80 -9.99 14.42
CA ASP A 187 -9.75 -8.87 14.27
C ASP A 187 -9.11 -7.50 14.42
N VAL A 188 -7.86 -7.48 14.86
CA VAL A 188 -7.08 -6.27 15.08
C VAL A 188 -5.76 -6.38 14.36
N LEU A 189 -5.13 -5.23 14.12
CA LEU A 189 -3.81 -5.17 13.55
C LEU A 189 -2.81 -5.90 14.44
N ILE A 190 -2.13 -6.91 13.88
CA ILE A 190 -1.06 -7.66 14.53
C ILE A 190 0.16 -7.78 13.62
N PHE A 191 1.32 -7.90 14.23
CA PHE A 191 2.60 -8.04 13.54
C PHE A 191 3.24 -9.41 13.78
N PRO A 192 4.21 -9.84 12.94
CA PRO A 192 4.80 -11.18 13.02
C PRO A 192 5.43 -11.55 14.36
N ASP A 193 5.96 -10.57 15.10
CA ASP A 193 6.51 -10.78 16.45
C ASP A 193 5.44 -10.90 17.54
N GLY A 194 4.15 -10.86 17.19
CA GLY A 194 3.05 -10.86 18.14
C GLY A 194 2.71 -9.47 18.68
N PHE A 195 3.45 -8.42 18.32
CA PHE A 195 3.07 -7.07 18.73
C PHE A 195 1.73 -6.69 18.11
N ALA A 196 0.83 -6.18 18.95
CA ALA A 196 -0.41 -5.55 18.53
C ALA A 196 -0.51 -4.19 19.22
N PRO A 197 -0.78 -3.09 18.50
CA PRO A 197 -0.94 -1.77 19.13
C PRO A 197 -2.02 -1.76 20.22
N THR A 198 -3.03 -2.63 20.10
CA THR A 198 -4.10 -2.82 21.08
C THR A 198 -3.62 -3.43 22.40
N MET A 199 -2.40 -3.96 22.50
CA MET A 199 -1.83 -4.43 23.78
C MET A 199 -1.46 -3.25 24.70
N SER A 200 -1.33 -2.04 24.16
CA SER A 200 -1.03 -0.84 24.92
C SER A 200 -2.30 -0.02 25.20
N PRO A 201 -2.66 0.21 26.48
CA PRO A 201 -3.83 1.03 26.85
C PRO A 201 -3.83 2.45 26.26
N ALA A 202 -2.64 3.02 26.02
CA ALA A 202 -2.49 4.35 25.42
C ALA A 202 -2.96 4.42 23.96
N PHE A 203 -2.73 3.34 23.19
CA PHE A 203 -3.14 3.26 21.78
C PHE A 203 -4.61 2.84 21.65
N LEU A 204 -5.10 1.97 22.55
CA LEU A 204 -6.50 1.54 22.60
C LEU A 204 -7.48 2.71 22.78
N THR A 205 -7.18 3.65 23.67
CA THR A 205 -8.12 4.73 24.03
C THR A 205 -8.22 5.83 22.97
N SER A 206 -7.17 6.02 22.16
CA SER A 206 -7.04 7.17 21.25
C SER A 206 -7.31 6.83 19.78
N HIS A 207 -7.09 5.59 19.35
CA HIS A 207 -7.09 5.23 17.93
C HIS A 207 -7.67 3.84 17.61
N ASN A 208 -8.53 3.30 18.49
CA ASN A 208 -9.06 1.94 18.35
C ASN A 208 -9.71 1.66 16.98
N ASP A 209 -10.51 2.63 16.52
CA ASP A 209 -11.19 2.57 15.22
C ASP A 209 -10.24 2.36 14.03
N PHE A 210 -8.97 2.78 14.15
CA PHE A 210 -7.97 2.50 13.14
C PHE A 210 -7.49 1.05 13.25
N PHE A 211 -6.99 0.64 14.42
CA PHE A 211 -6.32 -0.66 14.60
C PHE A 211 -7.28 -1.85 14.45
N ILE A 212 -8.56 -1.67 14.77
CA ILE A 212 -9.62 -2.65 14.51
C ILE A 212 -10.16 -2.47 13.08
N GLY A 213 -10.51 -1.24 12.71
CA GLY A 213 -11.24 -0.97 11.47
C GLY A 213 -10.47 -1.29 10.20
N VAL A 214 -9.14 -1.22 10.21
CA VAL A 214 -8.33 -1.44 9.00
C VAL A 214 -8.35 -2.88 8.49
N VAL A 215 -8.57 -3.87 9.37
CA VAL A 215 -8.60 -5.30 9.01
C VAL A 215 -9.96 -5.71 8.45
N GLU A 216 -11.02 -5.07 8.94
CA GLU A 216 -12.41 -5.44 8.69
C GLU A 216 -12.78 -5.55 7.19
N PRO A 217 -12.40 -4.60 6.30
CA PRO A 217 -12.80 -4.66 4.89
C PRO A 217 -12.30 -5.93 4.17
N LEU A 218 -11.08 -6.39 4.50
CA LEU A 218 -10.49 -7.58 3.90
C LEU A 218 -11.16 -8.85 4.44
N LYS A 219 -11.43 -8.88 5.76
CA LYS A 219 -12.15 -9.98 6.42
C LYS A 219 -13.56 -10.14 5.86
N ARG A 220 -14.29 -9.04 5.73
CA ARG A 220 -15.67 -9.00 5.21
C ARG A 220 -15.80 -9.69 3.86
N ILE A 221 -14.85 -9.44 2.96
CA ILE A 221 -14.86 -10.02 1.63
C ILE A 221 -14.08 -11.34 1.56
N LYS A 222 -13.42 -11.79 2.63
CA LYS A 222 -12.51 -12.95 2.60
C LYS A 222 -11.50 -12.82 1.45
N MET A 223 -10.74 -11.74 1.46
CA MET A 223 -9.80 -11.43 0.39
C MET A 223 -8.80 -12.57 0.19
N THR A 224 -8.52 -12.94 -1.06
CA THR A 224 -7.51 -13.95 -1.40
C THR A 224 -6.15 -13.31 -1.69
N LYS A 225 -5.06 -14.08 -1.64
CA LYS A 225 -3.70 -13.56 -1.88
C LYS A 225 -3.56 -12.93 -3.26
N GLU A 226 -4.11 -13.58 -4.29
CA GLU A 226 -4.09 -13.07 -5.67
C GLU A 226 -4.87 -11.76 -5.81
N GLU A 227 -6.04 -11.63 -5.16
CA GLU A 227 -6.81 -10.38 -5.16
C GLU A 227 -6.05 -9.25 -4.44
N TYR A 228 -5.41 -9.56 -3.32
CA TYR A 228 -4.60 -8.62 -2.54
C TYR A 228 -3.38 -8.11 -3.34
N ILE A 229 -2.57 -8.99 -3.95
CA ILE A 229 -1.37 -8.56 -4.70
C ILE A 229 -1.73 -7.73 -5.94
N LEU A 230 -2.86 -8.04 -6.59
CA LEU A 230 -3.35 -7.27 -7.72
C LEU A 230 -3.85 -5.90 -7.26
N LEU A 231 -4.62 -5.83 -6.17
CA LEU A 231 -5.05 -4.57 -5.57
C LEU A 231 -3.86 -3.69 -5.15
N LYS A 232 -2.86 -4.27 -4.48
CA LYS A 232 -1.61 -3.59 -4.08
C LYS A 232 -0.88 -2.98 -5.28
N THR A 233 -0.87 -3.70 -6.40
CA THR A 233 -0.26 -3.22 -7.66
C THR A 233 -1.09 -2.11 -8.32
N ILE A 234 -2.42 -2.23 -8.32
CA ILE A 234 -3.33 -1.19 -8.78
C ILE A 234 -3.15 0.10 -7.97
N ILE A 235 -2.97 0.01 -6.66
CA ILE A 235 -2.69 1.16 -5.78
C ILE A 235 -1.40 1.88 -6.18
N PHE A 236 -0.33 1.16 -6.52
CA PHE A 236 0.89 1.81 -7.03
C PHE A 236 0.63 2.58 -8.34
N CYS A 237 -0.31 2.12 -9.17
CA CYS A 237 -0.65 2.77 -10.43
C CYS A 237 -1.66 3.93 -10.26
N SER A 238 -2.26 4.09 -9.07
CA SER A 238 -3.38 5.01 -8.87
C SER A 238 -2.99 6.38 -8.31
N SER A 239 -1.71 6.76 -8.34
CA SER A 239 -1.30 8.07 -7.83
C SER A 239 -1.95 9.19 -8.65
N LYS A 240 -2.61 10.12 -7.96
CA LYS A 240 -3.27 11.29 -8.54
C LYS A 240 -2.49 12.59 -8.28
N SER A 241 -1.20 12.49 -7.97
CA SER A 241 -0.40 13.66 -7.65
C SER A 241 -0.22 14.56 -8.87
N ASP A 242 -0.38 15.87 -8.67
CA ASP A 242 -0.10 16.87 -9.69
C ASP A 242 1.41 17.04 -9.95
N GLU A 243 2.25 16.58 -9.01
CA GLU A 243 3.72 16.59 -9.13
C GLU A 243 4.26 15.51 -10.09
N ILE A 244 3.43 14.55 -10.52
CA ILE A 244 3.83 13.56 -11.52
C ILE A 244 3.75 14.20 -12.91
N SER A 245 4.81 14.02 -13.70
CA SER A 245 4.93 14.47 -15.08
C SER A 245 3.79 13.95 -15.97
N VAL A 246 3.56 14.59 -17.11
CA VAL A 246 2.54 14.14 -18.07
C VAL A 246 2.87 12.73 -18.57
N GLU A 247 4.12 12.49 -18.91
CA GLU A 247 4.64 11.20 -19.34
C GLU A 247 4.49 10.13 -18.23
N GLY A 248 4.78 10.51 -16.99
CA GLY A 248 4.59 9.65 -15.82
C GLY A 248 3.12 9.28 -15.61
N LYS A 249 2.20 10.25 -15.76
CA LYS A 249 0.75 10.02 -15.68
C LYS A 249 0.27 9.05 -16.77
N GLU A 250 0.74 9.21 -18.01
CA GLU A 250 0.42 8.30 -19.11
C GLU A 250 0.89 6.85 -18.84
N ILE A 251 2.11 6.69 -18.30
CA ILE A 251 2.64 5.38 -17.91
C ILE A 251 1.76 4.75 -16.82
N LEU A 252 1.43 5.52 -15.78
CA LEU A 252 0.65 5.02 -14.65
C LEU A 252 -0.79 4.69 -15.05
N GLU A 253 -1.44 5.51 -15.87
CA GLU A 253 -2.80 5.26 -16.36
C GLU A 253 -2.87 3.98 -17.22
N LYS A 254 -1.89 3.80 -18.10
CA LYS A 254 -1.77 2.57 -18.91
C LYS A 254 -1.64 1.32 -18.03
N GLU A 255 -0.79 1.36 -17.01
CA GLU A 255 -0.58 0.22 -16.11
C GLU A 255 -1.77 0.03 -15.17
N PHE A 256 -2.41 1.10 -14.70
CA PHE A 256 -3.65 1.05 -13.93
C PHE A 256 -4.74 0.29 -14.70
N HIS A 257 -4.96 0.64 -15.96
CA HIS A 257 -5.93 -0.06 -16.81
C HIS A 257 -5.54 -1.51 -17.07
N ARG A 258 -4.24 -1.80 -17.27
CA ARG A 258 -3.76 -3.17 -17.48
C ARG A 258 -4.01 -4.05 -16.26
N TYR A 259 -3.59 -3.63 -15.06
CA TYR A 259 -3.77 -4.40 -13.84
C TYR A 259 -5.23 -4.46 -13.38
N SER A 260 -6.02 -3.41 -13.63
CA SER A 260 -7.47 -3.44 -13.41
C SER A 260 -8.16 -4.49 -14.28
N ARG A 261 -7.78 -4.57 -15.56
CA ARG A 261 -8.27 -5.60 -16.48
C ARG A 261 -7.81 -7.00 -16.06
N LEU A 262 -6.55 -7.15 -15.66
CA LEU A 262 -6.00 -8.41 -15.15
C LEU A 262 -6.79 -8.90 -13.93
N LEU A 263 -7.09 -8.00 -12.99
CA LEU A 263 -7.91 -8.32 -11.82
C LEU A 263 -9.34 -8.74 -12.23
N LEU A 264 -9.98 -7.98 -13.12
CA LEU A 264 -11.32 -8.31 -13.60
C LEU A 264 -11.37 -9.66 -14.33
N ASN A 265 -10.39 -9.95 -15.19
CA ASN A 265 -10.29 -11.21 -15.91
C ASN A 265 -10.07 -12.37 -14.93
N TYR A 266 -9.16 -12.23 -13.96
CA TYR A 266 -8.90 -13.24 -12.94
C TYR A 266 -10.16 -13.59 -12.13
N ILE A 267 -10.89 -12.59 -11.63
CA ILE A 267 -12.09 -12.83 -10.82
C ILE A 267 -13.28 -13.32 -11.67
N GLN A 268 -13.41 -12.89 -12.93
CA GLN A 268 -14.46 -13.41 -13.81
C GLN A 268 -14.19 -14.85 -14.22
N ALA A 269 -12.93 -15.23 -14.42
CA ALA A 269 -12.55 -16.63 -14.64
C ALA A 269 -12.84 -17.50 -13.40
N LYS A 270 -12.62 -16.95 -12.20
CA LYS A 270 -12.80 -17.68 -10.94
C LYS A 270 -14.26 -17.79 -10.47
N TYR A 271 -15.04 -16.72 -10.60
CA TYR A 271 -16.39 -16.62 -10.04
C TYR A 271 -17.50 -16.49 -11.11
N GLY A 272 -17.14 -16.42 -12.40
CA GLY A 272 -18.06 -16.14 -13.50
C GLY A 272 -18.26 -14.64 -13.75
N ASN A 273 -18.84 -14.29 -14.90
CA ASN A 273 -18.91 -12.89 -15.36
C ASN A 273 -19.62 -11.94 -14.40
N ALA A 274 -20.87 -12.25 -14.02
CA ALA A 274 -21.67 -11.38 -13.15
C ALA A 274 -21.22 -11.40 -11.69
N PRO A 275 -21.00 -12.58 -11.04
CA PRO A 275 -20.46 -12.60 -9.68
C PRO A 275 -19.03 -12.02 -9.61
N GLY A 276 -18.22 -12.21 -10.65
CA GLY A 276 -16.90 -11.61 -10.79
C GLY A 276 -16.94 -10.08 -10.86
N ALA A 277 -17.90 -9.49 -11.57
CA ALA A 277 -18.08 -8.03 -11.58
C ALA A 277 -18.48 -7.49 -10.19
N VAL A 278 -19.34 -8.20 -9.45
CA VAL A 278 -19.67 -7.85 -8.06
C VAL A 278 -18.41 -7.95 -7.19
N ARG A 279 -17.63 -9.02 -7.33
CA ARG A 279 -16.36 -9.20 -6.62
C ARG A 279 -15.36 -8.08 -6.90
N TYR A 280 -15.29 -7.61 -8.15
CA TYR A 280 -14.45 -6.49 -8.56
C TYR A 280 -14.79 -5.24 -7.76
N SER A 281 -16.08 -4.89 -7.71
CA SER A 281 -16.56 -3.72 -6.99
C SER A 281 -16.31 -3.79 -5.49
N GLN A 282 -16.40 -4.99 -4.91
CA GLN A 282 -16.04 -5.24 -3.51
C GLN A 282 -14.56 -4.99 -3.24
N ILE A 283 -13.66 -5.45 -4.13
CA ILE A 283 -12.22 -5.23 -4.01
C ILE A 283 -11.88 -3.74 -4.16
N LEU A 284 -12.51 -3.03 -5.10
CA LEU A 284 -12.34 -1.58 -5.21
C LEU A 284 -12.86 -0.83 -3.96
N SER A 285 -13.93 -1.33 -3.32
CA SER A 285 -14.40 -0.77 -2.06
C SER A 285 -13.38 -0.93 -0.93
N VAL A 286 -12.56 -2.00 -0.95
CA VAL A 286 -11.43 -2.15 -0.03
C VAL A 286 -10.36 -1.10 -0.32
N MET A 287 -10.08 -0.78 -1.58
CA MET A 287 -9.16 0.30 -1.94
C MET A 287 -9.56 1.64 -1.30
N GLU A 288 -10.84 1.99 -1.40
CA GLU A 288 -11.37 3.24 -0.82
C GLU A 288 -11.28 3.23 0.72
N ALA A 289 -11.56 2.09 1.36
CA ALA A 289 -11.36 1.94 2.80
C ALA A 289 -9.88 2.14 3.17
N MET A 290 -8.94 1.58 2.40
CA MET A 290 -7.50 1.75 2.65
C MET A 290 -7.07 3.20 2.44
N ILE A 291 -7.66 3.94 1.49
CA ILE A 291 -7.42 5.39 1.33
C ILE A 291 -7.83 6.13 2.61
N TYR A 292 -9.03 5.87 3.14
CA TYR A 292 -9.49 6.45 4.40
C TYR A 292 -8.53 6.12 5.57
N PHE A 293 -8.15 4.86 5.72
CA PHE A 293 -7.26 4.43 6.80
C PHE A 293 -5.85 5.01 6.66
N SER A 294 -5.31 5.11 5.45
CA SER A 294 -3.99 5.72 5.25
C SER A 294 -3.98 7.21 5.61
N GLN A 295 -5.05 7.96 5.29
CA GLN A 295 -5.21 9.35 5.73
C GLN A 295 -5.34 9.46 7.24
N LYS A 296 -6.13 8.57 7.87
CA LYS A 296 -6.26 8.51 9.33
C LYS A 296 -4.90 8.23 9.96
N ARG A 297 -4.16 7.23 9.48
CA ARG A 297 -2.80 6.92 9.92
C ARG A 297 -1.88 8.12 9.77
N LYS A 298 -1.89 8.81 8.62
CA LYS A 298 -1.08 10.01 8.42
C LYS A 298 -1.34 11.06 9.51
N ARG A 299 -2.60 11.30 9.87
CA ARG A 299 -2.94 12.23 10.98
C ARG A 299 -2.40 11.74 12.32
N ILE A 300 -2.52 10.45 12.63
CA ILE A 300 -1.96 9.86 13.86
C ILE A 300 -0.45 10.09 13.91
N LEU A 301 0.24 9.87 12.80
CA LEU A 301 1.67 10.08 12.71
C LEU A 301 2.01 11.56 12.91
N CYS A 302 1.31 12.50 12.27
CA CYS A 302 1.58 13.94 12.37
C CYS A 302 1.26 14.56 13.75
N LEU A 303 0.58 13.85 14.64
CA LEU A 303 0.32 14.31 16.02
C LEU A 303 1.50 14.07 16.97
N PHE A 304 2.55 13.38 16.51
CA PHE A 304 3.75 13.05 17.27
C PHE A 304 5.00 13.70 16.65
#